data_AF-A0A1W9TLY4-F1
#
_entry.id   AF-A0A1W9TLY4-F1
#
_cell.length_a   1.000
_cell.length_b   1.000
_cell.length_c   1.000
_cell.angle_alpha   90.00
_cell.angle_beta   90.00
_cell.angle_gamma   90.00
#
_symmetry.space_group_name_H-M   'P 1'
#
loop_
_entity.id
_entity.type
_entity.pdbx_description
1 polymer ?
#
loop_
_entity_poly.entity_id
_entity_poly.type
_entity_poly.pdbx_seq_one_letter_code
_entity_poly.pdbx_strand_id
1 'polypeptide(L)'
;MHLKNLNKITLTGIFLSIAFLLYIISKFFHIAPNIIPLLLPIFIPLLNSLYYSIIFTVGFLFLNLFIGLHIQALPLIILFFLPLISFFYFKNNLYSIITSIFSITIFLVFFDFLIPEIIIENKIIFILSILSYLIGIHIYNILIIELSAKLKKYMDKHLEG
;
A
#
# COMPACT_ATOMS: atom_id res chain seq x y z
N MET A 1 7.65 -26.57 6.24
CA MET A 1 8.91 -26.36 5.47
C MET A 1 8.78 -25.50 4.20
N HIS A 2 7.58 -25.06 3.76
CA HIS A 2 7.42 -24.52 2.40
C HIS A 2 7.69 -23.02 2.21
N LEU A 3 7.24 -22.11 3.10
CA LEU A 3 7.38 -20.66 2.84
C LEU A 3 8.81 -20.11 3.01
N LYS A 4 9.61 -20.76 3.85
CA LYS A 4 11.03 -20.41 4.09
C LYS A 4 11.96 -20.85 2.95
N ASN A 5 11.54 -21.88 2.18
CA ASN A 5 12.29 -22.44 1.04
C ASN A 5 11.76 -21.98 -0.32
N LEU A 6 10.62 -21.28 -0.38
CA LEU A 6 10.16 -20.68 -1.62
C LEU A 6 11.11 -19.56 -2.03
N ASN A 7 11.54 -19.60 -3.29
CA ASN A 7 12.28 -18.51 -3.88
C ASN A 7 11.46 -17.21 -3.76
N LYS A 8 12.10 -16.10 -3.40
CA LYS A 8 11.44 -14.78 -3.24
C LYS A 8 10.67 -14.36 -4.49
N ILE A 9 11.11 -14.80 -5.67
CA ILE A 9 10.37 -14.61 -6.93
C ILE A 9 9.00 -15.28 -6.87
N THR A 10 8.95 -16.55 -6.49
CA THR A 10 7.69 -17.32 -6.37
C THR A 10 6.78 -16.72 -5.32
N LEU A 11 7.32 -16.31 -4.17
CA LEU A 11 6.56 -15.65 -3.11
C LEU A 11 5.94 -14.33 -3.59
N THR A 12 6.73 -13.50 -4.30
CA THR A 12 6.25 -12.27 -4.93
C THR A 12 5.10 -12.56 -5.89
N GLY A 13 5.21 -13.59 -6.72
CA GLY A 13 4.15 -14.00 -7.64
C GLY A 13 2.86 -14.42 -6.93
N ILE A 14 2.97 -15.17 -5.82
CA ILE A 14 1.81 -15.59 -5.01
C ILE A 14 1.13 -14.37 -4.39
N PHE A 15 1.89 -13.49 -3.72
CA PHE A 15 1.34 -12.29 -3.10
C PHE A 15 0.74 -11.34 -4.11
N LEU A 16 1.38 -11.16 -5.27
CA LEU A 16 0.83 -10.36 -6.37
C LEU A 16 -0.50 -10.92 -6.85
N SER A 17 -0.59 -12.24 -7.05
CA SER A 17 -1.82 -12.91 -7.48
C SER A 17 -2.95 -12.74 -6.44
N ILE A 18 -2.64 -12.96 -5.16
CA ILE A 18 -3.61 -12.77 -4.06
C ILE A 18 -4.07 -11.31 -4.00
N ALA A 19 -3.14 -10.36 -4.00
CA ALA A 19 -3.45 -8.94 -3.92
C ALA A 19 -4.33 -8.47 -5.09
N PHE A 20 -3.99 -8.90 -6.31
CA PHE A 20 -4.77 -8.60 -7.50
C PHE A 20 -6.17 -9.20 -7.42
N LEU A 21 -6.31 -10.50 -7.12
CA LEU A 21 -7.62 -11.15 -6.99
C LEU A 21 -8.48 -10.49 -5.90
N LEU A 22 -7.91 -10.19 -4.73
CA LEU A 22 -8.60 -9.50 -3.65
C LEU A 22 -9.06 -8.11 -4.08
N TYR A 23 -8.22 -7.36 -4.79
CA TYR A 23 -8.59 -6.04 -5.31
C TYR A 23 -9.77 -6.13 -6.28
N ILE A 24 -9.71 -7.06 -7.23
CA ILE A 24 -10.77 -7.28 -8.23
C ILE A 24 -12.07 -7.68 -7.56
N ILE A 25 -12.03 -8.68 -6.69
CA ILE A 25 -13.24 -9.14 -6.00
C ILE A 25 -13.83 -7.99 -5.18
N SER A 26 -13.00 -7.24 -4.46
CA SER A 26 -13.43 -6.11 -3.67
C SER A 26 -14.09 -5.01 -4.49
N LYS A 27 -13.51 -4.68 -5.66
CA LYS A 27 -14.02 -3.63 -6.55
C LYS A 27 -15.28 -4.05 -7.30
N PHE A 28 -15.26 -5.21 -7.96
CA PHE A 28 -16.38 -5.64 -8.81
C PHE A 28 -17.59 -6.09 -7.99
N PHE A 29 -17.39 -6.81 -6.89
CA PHE A 29 -18.49 -7.26 -6.03
C PHE A 29 -18.85 -6.26 -4.93
N HIS A 30 -18.20 -5.09 -4.89
CA HIS A 30 -18.40 -4.05 -3.87
C HIS A 30 -18.23 -4.59 -2.44
N ILE A 31 -17.41 -5.62 -2.27
CA ILE A 31 -17.10 -6.20 -0.95
C ILE A 31 -15.99 -5.36 -0.34
N ALA A 32 -16.37 -4.49 0.61
CA ALA A 32 -15.45 -3.60 1.30
C ALA A 32 -14.44 -2.88 0.35
N PRO A 33 -14.94 -2.18 -0.70
CA PRO A 33 -14.18 -1.68 -1.86
C PRO A 33 -13.11 -0.63 -1.52
N ASN A 34 -13.11 -0.16 -0.27
CA ASN A 34 -12.18 0.82 0.27
C ASN A 34 -11.22 0.21 1.31
N ILE A 35 -11.65 -0.86 2.01
CA ILE A 35 -10.88 -1.48 3.09
C ILE A 35 -9.86 -2.46 2.53
N ILE A 36 -10.26 -3.33 1.60
CA ILE A 36 -9.36 -4.36 1.05
C ILE A 36 -8.17 -3.72 0.32
N PRO A 37 -8.34 -2.71 -0.56
CA PRO A 37 -7.22 -2.03 -1.21
C PRO A 37 -6.23 -1.43 -0.21
N LEU A 38 -6.74 -0.86 0.89
CA LEU A 38 -5.93 -0.25 1.94
C LEU A 38 -5.09 -1.30 2.70
N LEU A 39 -5.47 -2.57 2.69
CA LEU A 39 -4.70 -3.64 3.33
C LEU A 39 -3.66 -4.28 2.41
N LEU A 40 -3.76 -4.10 1.08
CA LEU A 40 -2.83 -4.72 0.12
C LEU A 40 -1.35 -4.38 0.36
N PRO A 41 -0.97 -3.18 0.84
CA PRO A 41 0.42 -2.88 1.17
C PRO A 41 1.04 -3.82 2.21
N ILE A 42 0.25 -4.62 2.95
CA ILE A 42 0.76 -5.61 3.90
C ILE A 42 1.71 -6.65 3.30
N PHE A 43 1.61 -6.92 2.00
CA PHE A 43 2.51 -7.85 1.34
C PHE A 43 3.95 -7.29 1.22
N ILE A 44 4.14 -5.97 1.26
CA ILE A 44 5.47 -5.33 1.22
C ILE A 44 6.36 -5.81 2.38
N PRO A 45 5.99 -5.63 3.66
CA PRO A 45 6.82 -6.10 4.76
C PRO A 45 6.95 -7.63 4.81
N LEU A 46 5.94 -8.39 4.35
CA LEU A 46 6.01 -9.85 4.26
C LEU A 46 7.11 -10.35 3.30
N LEU A 47 7.40 -9.61 2.23
CA LEU A 47 8.46 -9.96 1.27
C LEU A 47 9.87 -9.77 1.83
N ASN A 48 10.04 -8.89 2.83
CA ASN A 48 11.32 -8.59 3.48
C ASN A 48 12.48 -8.37 2.49
N SER A 49 12.22 -7.65 1.39
CA SER A 49 13.22 -7.25 0.40
C SER A 49 12.71 -6.07 -0.43
N LEU A 50 13.47 -4.97 -0.44
CA LEU A 50 13.14 -3.76 -1.19
C LEU A 50 12.88 -4.05 -2.67
N TYR A 51 13.78 -4.81 -3.31
CA TYR A 51 13.70 -5.18 -4.72
C TYR A 51 12.37 -5.89 -5.05
N TYR A 52 12.01 -6.91 -4.27
CA TYR A 52 10.78 -7.67 -4.50
C TYR A 52 9.51 -6.88 -4.16
N SER A 53 9.58 -5.97 -3.18
CA SER A 53 8.48 -5.05 -2.88
C SER A 53 8.22 -4.04 -4.00
N ILE A 54 9.28 -3.58 -4.67
CA ILE A 54 9.16 -2.76 -5.88
C ILE A 54 8.52 -3.58 -7.01
N ILE A 55 8.99 -4.81 -7.25
CA ILE A 55 8.39 -5.71 -8.25
C ILE A 55 6.91 -5.96 -7.96
N PHE A 56 6.55 -6.23 -6.70
CA PHE A 56 5.17 -6.40 -6.28
C PHE A 56 4.32 -5.15 -6.59
N THR A 57 4.81 -3.97 -6.23
CA THR A 57 4.09 -2.70 -6.42
C THR A 57 3.89 -2.38 -7.90
N VAL A 58 4.96 -2.47 -8.69
CA VAL A 58 4.92 -2.22 -10.13
C VAL A 58 4.08 -3.28 -10.85
N GLY A 59 4.22 -4.56 -10.47
CA GLY A 59 3.41 -5.64 -10.99
C GLY A 59 1.93 -5.46 -10.69
N PHE A 60 1.59 -5.01 -9.47
CA PHE A 60 0.20 -4.74 -9.10
C PHE A 60 -0.37 -3.58 -9.93
N LEU A 61 0.40 -2.51 -10.14
CA LEU A 61 0.00 -1.43 -11.04
C LEU A 61 -0.22 -1.93 -12.47
N PHE A 62 0.73 -2.72 -12.99
CA PHE A 62 0.70 -3.25 -14.34
C PHE A 62 -0.53 -4.12 -14.58
N LEU A 63 -0.84 -5.05 -13.67
CA LEU A 63 -2.06 -5.87 -13.76
C LEU A 63 -3.34 -5.01 -13.74
N ASN A 64 -3.40 -3.99 -12.88
CA ASN A 64 -4.54 -3.07 -12.84
C ASN A 64 -4.67 -2.20 -14.11
N LEU A 65 -3.55 -1.88 -14.78
CA LEU A 65 -3.57 -1.21 -16.08
C LEU A 65 -4.23 -2.08 -17.16
N PHE A 66 -3.93 -3.38 -17.23
CA PHE A 66 -4.52 -4.27 -18.27
C PHE A 66 -6.03 -4.34 -18.26
N ILE A 67 -6.62 -4.26 -17.07
CA ILE A 67 -8.07 -4.36 -16.87
C ILE A 67 -8.76 -2.99 -16.81
N GLY A 68 -8.01 -1.90 -17.03
CA GLY A 68 -8.56 -0.54 -17.06
C GLY A 68 -8.75 0.15 -15.70
N LEU A 69 -8.35 -0.46 -14.57
CA LEU A 69 -8.53 0.12 -13.21
C LEU A 69 -7.43 1.10 -12.79
N HIS A 70 -6.64 1.61 -13.74
CA HIS A 70 -5.48 2.46 -13.49
C HIS A 70 -5.77 3.73 -12.68
N ILE A 71 -6.84 4.47 -12.99
CA ILE A 71 -7.23 5.70 -12.28
C ILE A 71 -7.50 5.44 -10.79
N GLN A 72 -7.90 4.21 -10.44
CA GLN A 72 -8.27 3.82 -9.08
C GLN A 72 -7.11 3.20 -8.31
N ALA A 73 -6.22 2.48 -9.01
CA ALA A 73 -5.07 1.82 -8.40
C ALA A 73 -3.86 2.77 -8.22
N LEU A 74 -3.65 3.73 -9.13
CA LEU A 74 -2.50 4.63 -9.08
C LEU A 74 -2.50 5.52 -7.81
N PRO A 75 -3.63 6.13 -7.39
CA PRO A 75 -3.68 6.89 -6.14
C PRO A 75 -3.34 6.06 -4.91
N LEU A 76 -3.80 4.81 -4.87
CA LEU A 76 -3.52 3.88 -3.78
C LEU A 76 -2.02 3.62 -3.65
N ILE A 77 -1.35 3.41 -4.78
CA ILE A 77 0.10 3.16 -4.81
C ILE A 77 0.86 4.40 -4.34
N ILE A 78 0.49 5.57 -4.86
CA ILE A 78 1.13 6.83 -4.49
C ILE A 78 0.94 7.10 -3.00
N LEU A 79 -0.29 7.05 -2.48
CA LEU A 79 -0.59 7.43 -1.10
C LEU A 79 -0.16 6.40 -0.05
N PHE A 80 -0.18 5.10 -0.36
CA PHE A 80 0.04 4.07 0.67
C PHE A 80 1.27 3.20 0.43
N PHE A 81 1.53 2.77 -0.80
CA PHE A 81 2.65 1.87 -1.07
C PHE A 81 3.98 2.61 -0.94
N LEU A 82 4.09 3.79 -1.56
CA LEU A 82 5.35 4.53 -1.60
C LEU A 82 5.82 4.99 -0.20
N PRO A 83 4.96 5.58 0.66
CA PRO A 83 5.33 5.88 2.05
C PRO A 83 5.67 4.64 2.87
N LEU A 84 4.94 3.53 2.69
CA LEU A 84 5.18 2.29 3.44
C LEU A 84 6.53 1.66 3.08
N ILE A 85 6.86 1.56 1.78
CA ILE A 85 8.15 1.05 1.31
C ILE A 85 9.28 1.86 1.95
N SER A 86 9.14 3.18 1.93
CA SER A 86 10.13 4.08 2.51
C SER A 86 10.27 3.85 4.03
N PHE A 87 9.15 3.80 4.74
CA PHE A 87 9.10 3.59 6.19
C PHE A 87 9.67 2.23 6.61
N PHE A 88 9.41 1.17 5.85
CA PHE A 88 9.84 -0.18 6.21
C PHE A 88 11.33 -0.45 5.92
N TYR A 89 11.85 0.05 4.80
CA TYR A 89 13.22 -0.27 4.37
C TYR A 89 14.26 0.78 4.76
N PHE A 90 13.89 2.05 4.93
CA PHE A 90 14.83 3.08 5.36
C PHE A 90 14.76 3.28 6.88
N LYS A 91 15.92 3.16 7.55
CA LYS A 91 16.02 3.33 9.01
C LYS A 91 15.75 4.77 9.49
N ASN A 92 15.85 5.75 8.59
CA ASN A 92 15.70 7.16 8.93
C ASN A 92 14.27 7.63 8.62
N ASN A 93 13.54 8.00 9.67
CA ASN A 93 12.16 8.49 9.60
C ASN A 93 12.00 9.72 8.70
N LEU A 94 13.07 10.52 8.49
CA LEU A 94 13.04 11.65 7.56
C LEU A 94 12.71 11.22 6.13
N TYR A 95 13.20 10.07 5.66
CA TYR A 95 12.85 9.58 4.31
C TYR A 95 11.37 9.24 4.21
N SER A 96 10.80 8.65 5.26
CA SER A 96 9.36 8.37 5.29
C SER A 96 8.55 9.67 5.24
N ILE A 97 8.91 10.68 6.03
CA ILE A 97 8.25 12.00 6.01
C ILE A 97 8.33 12.64 4.62
N ILE A 98 9.53 12.66 4.02
CA ILE A 98 9.75 13.21 2.68
C ILE A 98 8.89 12.46 1.65
N THR A 99 8.87 11.13 1.70
CA THR A 99 8.05 10.34 0.78
C THR A 99 6.56 10.54 1.01
N SER A 100 6.11 10.76 2.25
CA SER A 100 4.71 11.09 2.55
C SER A 100 4.33 12.44 1.97
N ILE A 101 5.17 13.47 2.14
CA ILE A 101 4.98 14.80 1.54
C ILE A 101 4.98 14.71 0.00
N PHE A 102 5.92 13.97 -0.56
CA PHE A 102 5.99 13.77 -2.01
C PHE A 102 4.74 13.06 -2.54
N SER A 103 4.26 12.03 -1.81
CA SER A 103 3.07 11.27 -2.17
C SER A 103 1.81 12.13 -2.16
N ILE A 104 1.60 12.93 -1.11
CA ILE A 104 0.44 13.83 -1.08
C ILE A 104 0.55 14.92 -2.14
N THR A 105 1.72 15.49 -2.39
CA THR A 105 1.90 16.49 -3.46
C THR A 105 1.57 15.91 -4.83
N ILE A 106 2.05 14.71 -5.16
CA ILE A 106 1.67 14.03 -6.41
C ILE A 106 0.17 13.78 -6.45
N PHE A 107 -0.43 13.31 -5.35
CA PHE A 107 -1.86 13.07 -5.30
C PHE A 107 -2.66 14.36 -5.55
N LEU A 108 -2.27 15.47 -4.92
CA LEU A 108 -2.91 16.77 -5.11
C LEU A 108 -2.76 17.30 -6.55
N VAL A 109 -1.66 17.00 -7.25
CA VAL A 109 -1.42 17.48 -8.62
C VAL A 109 -2.20 16.67 -9.67
N PHE A 110 -2.29 15.34 -9.49
CA PHE A 110 -2.86 14.45 -10.51
C PHE A 110 -4.27 13.94 -10.19
N PHE A 111 -4.71 14.08 -8.93
CA PHE A 111 -5.97 13.54 -8.42
C PHE A 111 -6.75 14.54 -7.57
N ASP A 112 -6.57 15.84 -7.84
CA ASP A 112 -7.37 16.91 -7.24
C ASP A 112 -8.88 16.69 -7.40
N PHE A 113 -9.32 16.14 -8.53
CA PHE A 113 -10.71 15.80 -8.80
C PHE A 113 -11.32 14.75 -7.85
N LEU A 114 -10.50 14.01 -7.09
CA LEU A 114 -10.97 13.09 -6.05
C LEU A 114 -11.22 13.79 -4.70
N ILE A 115 -10.85 15.07 -4.59
CA ILE A 115 -10.95 15.84 -3.36
C ILE A 115 -12.23 16.67 -3.40
N PRO A 116 -13.09 16.60 -2.37
CA PRO A 116 -14.28 17.45 -2.29
C PRO A 116 -13.94 18.94 -2.38
N GLU A 117 -14.70 19.69 -3.18
CA GLU A 117 -14.52 21.15 -3.38
C GLU A 117 -14.48 21.91 -2.04
N ILE A 118 -15.29 21.49 -1.06
CA ILE A 118 -15.33 22.09 0.28
C ILE A 118 -13.98 22.08 1.00
N ILE A 119 -13.13 21.07 0.73
CA ILE A 119 -11.78 20.95 1.29
C ILE A 119 -10.83 21.89 0.55
N ILE A 120 -10.97 22.00 -0.78
CA ILE A 120 -10.11 22.84 -1.63
C ILE A 120 -10.35 24.34 -1.36
N GLU A 121 -11.61 24.75 -1.25
CA GLU A 121 -11.99 26.14 -1.06
C GLU A 121 -11.66 26.67 0.34
N ASN A 122 -11.74 25.80 1.36
CA ASN A 122 -11.45 26.18 2.73
C ASN A 122 -10.00 25.88 3.11
N LYS A 123 -9.15 26.91 3.07
CA LYS A 123 -7.71 26.82 3.40
C LYS A 123 -7.42 26.16 4.76
N ILE A 124 -8.26 26.37 5.77
CA ILE A 124 -8.06 25.78 7.09
C ILE A 124 -8.31 24.28 7.03
N ILE A 125 -9.43 23.86 6.42
CA ILE A 125 -9.77 22.44 6.24
C ILE A 125 -8.74 21.75 5.36
N PHE A 126 -8.25 22.42 4.31
CA PHE A 126 -7.19 21.92 3.44
C PHE A 126 -5.91 21.60 4.23
N ILE A 127 -5.40 22.56 5.01
CA ILE A 127 -4.20 22.37 5.84
C ILE A 127 -4.41 21.26 6.86
N LEU A 128 -5.57 21.23 7.53
CA LEU A 128 -5.90 20.17 8.48
C LEU A 128 -5.94 18.79 7.81
N SER A 129 -6.40 18.70 6.56
CA SER A 129 -6.44 17.45 5.79
C SER A 129 -5.05 16.96 5.41
N ILE A 130 -4.12 17.86 5.06
CA ILE A 130 -2.72 17.50 4.82
C ILE A 130 -2.07 17.00 6.11
N LEU A 131 -2.25 17.72 7.22
CA LEU A 131 -1.69 17.32 8.51
C LEU A 131 -2.26 15.99 8.99
N SER A 132 -3.57 15.77 8.83
CA SER A 132 -4.22 14.50 9.20
C SER A 132 -3.70 13.34 8.36
N TYR A 133 -3.45 13.55 7.06
CA TYR A 133 -2.81 12.56 6.22
C TYR A 133 -1.38 12.24 6.70
N LEU A 134 -0.55 13.26 6.97
CA LEU A 134 0.83 13.05 7.41
C LEU A 134 0.89 12.25 8.71
N ILE A 135 0.02 12.55 9.68
CA ILE A 135 -0.06 11.79 10.93
C ILE A 135 -0.63 10.38 10.64
N GLY A 136 -1.71 10.31 9.88
CA GLY A 136 -2.43 9.09 9.56
C GLY A 136 -1.57 8.07 8.83
N ILE A 137 -0.76 8.48 7.85
CA ILE A 137 0.09 7.57 7.09
C ILE A 137 1.21 6.96 7.96
N HIS A 138 1.73 7.72 8.93
CA HIS A 138 2.70 7.17 9.88
C HIS A 138 2.06 6.13 10.80
N ILE A 139 0.88 6.41 11.34
CA ILE A 139 0.12 5.44 12.15
C ILE A 139 -0.21 4.20 11.32
N TYR A 140 -0.71 4.41 10.10
CA TYR A 140 -1.04 3.35 9.15
C TYR A 140 0.17 2.44 8.86
N ASN A 141 1.35 3.01 8.59
CA ASN A 141 2.55 2.23 8.32
C ASN A 141 2.94 1.33 9.52
N ILE A 142 2.83 1.85 10.75
CA ILE A 142 3.06 1.08 11.97
C ILE A 142 2.08 -0.09 12.06
N LEU A 143 0.78 0.18 11.86
CA LEU A 143 -0.26 -0.85 11.92
C LEU A 143 -0.05 -1.94 10.87
N ILE A 144 0.31 -1.58 9.64
CA ILE A 144 0.59 -2.54 8.56
C ILE A 144 1.78 -3.44 8.91
N ILE A 145 2.84 -2.86 9.47
CA ILE A 145 4.02 -3.64 9.88
C ILE A 145 3.67 -4.60 11.02
N GLU A 146 2.95 -4.13 12.04
CA GLU A 146 2.53 -4.98 13.15
C GLU A 146 1.62 -6.12 12.67
N LEU A 147 0.67 -5.82 11.79
CA LEU A 147 -0.23 -6.81 11.20
C LEU A 147 0.55 -7.83 10.36
N SER A 148 1.52 -7.37 9.56
CA SER A 148 2.37 -8.25 8.76
C SER A 148 3.21 -9.19 9.64
N ALA A 149 3.74 -8.71 10.77
CA ALA A 149 4.52 -9.51 11.69
C ALA A 149 3.65 -10.57 12.38
N LYS A 150 2.43 -10.21 12.78
CA LYS A 150 1.44 -11.17 13.31
C LYS A 150 1.09 -12.23 12.28
N LEU A 151 0.78 -11.84 11.04
CA LEU A 151 0.48 -12.77 9.96
C LEU A 151 1.65 -13.72 9.68
N LYS A 152 2.87 -13.19 9.59
CA LYS A 152 4.07 -14.02 9.40
C LYS A 152 4.21 -15.06 10.51
N LYS A 153 4.02 -14.66 11.77
CA LYS A 153 4.07 -15.58 12.91
C LYS A 153 2.99 -16.66 12.84
N TYR A 154 1.77 -16.31 12.43
CA TYR A 154 0.69 -17.28 12.22
C TYR A 154 1.00 -18.26 11.09
N MET A 155 1.51 -17.76 9.97
CA MET A 155 1.94 -18.58 8.83
C MET A 155 3.05 -19.54 9.23
N ASP A 156 4.10 -19.05 9.88
CA ASP A 156 5.22 -19.89 10.35
C ASP A 156 4.73 -20.99 11.30
N LYS A 157 3.85 -20.65 12.27
CA LYS A 157 3.29 -21.61 13.23
C LYS A 157 2.47 -22.73 12.59
N HIS A 158 1.79 -22.47 11.47
CA HIS A 158 0.87 -23.41 10.82
C HIS A 158 1.45 -24.09 9.58
N LEU A 159 2.64 -23.69 9.13
CA LEU A 159 3.35 -24.26 7.98
C LEU A 159 4.64 -25.01 8.36
N GLU A 160 4.99 -25.01 9.65
CA GLU A 160 6.02 -25.85 10.27
C GLU A 160 5.47 -27.17 10.85
N GLY A 161 4.14 -27.38 10.82
CA GLY A 161 3.51 -28.70 10.96
C GLY A 161 3.41 -29.41 9.61
#